data_AF-A0A838W2M3-F1
#
_entry.id   AF-A0A838W2M3-F1
#
_cell.length_a   1.000
_cell.length_b   1.000
_cell.length_c   1.000
_cell.angle_alpha   90.00
_cell.angle_beta   90.00
_cell.angle_gamma   90.00
#
_symmetry.space_group_name_H-M   'P 1'
#
loop_
_entity.id
_entity.type
_entity.pdbx_description
1 polymer ?
#
loop_
_entity_poly.entity_id
_entity_poly.type
_entity_poly.pdbx_seq_one_letter_code
_entity_poly.pdbx_strand_id
1 'polypeptide(L)'
;MKIRYIRIGIILASIYIVVYFAFTAGIINALIEGQNYNIDGFIPSRAVQNNYETIIGVVTLLFGFVGMMVMSRAYNVTKKNEKYIYLGVGLVIFSLSLTAMYKIAELKMG
;
A
#
# COMPACT_ATOMS: atom_id res chain seq x y z
N MET A 1 29.55 -11.28 -10.61
CA MET A 1 29.20 -10.81 -9.25
C MET A 1 28.04 -9.80 -9.21
N LYS A 2 28.00 -8.74 -10.04
CA LYS A 2 26.98 -7.66 -9.96
C LYS A 2 25.51 -8.09 -10.02
N ILE A 3 25.15 -9.08 -10.85
CA ILE A 3 23.76 -9.53 -11.03
C ILE A 3 23.18 -10.17 -9.75
N ARG A 4 24.00 -10.86 -8.96
CA ARG A 4 23.56 -11.52 -7.71
C ARG A 4 23.23 -10.49 -6.62
N TYR A 5 24.02 -9.42 -6.53
CA TYR A 5 23.76 -8.33 -5.58
C TYR A 5 22.51 -7.52 -5.94
N ILE A 6 22.22 -7.29 -7.23
CA ILE A 6 20.99 -6.60 -7.66
C ILE A 6 19.75 -7.41 -7.25
N ARG A 7 19.78 -8.74 -7.41
CA ARG A 7 18.66 -9.61 -6.99
C ARG A 7 18.43 -9.58 -5.48
N ILE A 8 19.50 -9.63 -4.68
CA ILE A 8 19.41 -9.52 -3.22
C ILE A 8 18.87 -8.14 -2.81
N GLY A 9 19.35 -7.07 -3.44
CA GLY A 9 18.89 -5.71 -3.16
C GLY A 9 17.39 -5.53 -3.42
N ILE A 10 16.87 -6.10 -4.52
CA ILE A 10 15.42 -6.06 -4.81
C ILE A 10 14.63 -6.80 -3.74
N ILE A 11 15.07 -8.00 -3.33
CA ILE A 11 14.41 -8.77 -2.27
C ILE A 11 14.37 -7.97 -0.96
N LEU A 12 15.50 -7.40 -0.54
CA LEU A 12 15.58 -6.60 0.67
C LEU A 12 14.69 -5.36 0.60
N ALA A 13 14.65 -4.68 -0.54
CA ALA A 13 13.77 -3.53 -0.75
C ALA A 13 12.29 -3.93 -0.68
N SER A 14 11.91 -5.07 -1.27
CA SER A 14 10.53 -5.59 -1.20
C SER A 14 10.13 -5.92 0.24
N ILE A 15 11.00 -6.58 1.01
CA ILE A 15 10.76 -6.87 2.43
C ILE A 15 10.62 -5.57 3.21
N TYR A 16 11.52 -4.63 3.01
CA TYR A 16 11.49 -3.33 3.66
C TYR A 16 10.17 -2.59 3.40
N ILE A 17 9.69 -2.55 2.15
CA ILE A 17 8.43 -1.88 1.79
C ILE A 17 7.24 -2.52 2.50
N VAL A 18 7.17 -3.86 2.51
CA VAL A 18 6.07 -4.58 3.18
C VAL A 18 6.07 -4.30 4.68
N VAL A 19 7.24 -4.36 5.32
CA VAL A 19 7.39 -4.05 6.74
C VAL A 19 7.01 -2.60 7.02
N TYR A 20 7.53 -1.65 6.25
CA TYR A 20 7.24 -0.22 6.39
C TYR A 20 5.74 0.07 6.29
N PHE A 21 5.03 -0.54 5.33
CA PHE A 21 3.59 -0.38 5.20
C PHE A 21 2.81 -1.08 6.30
N ALA A 22 3.25 -2.23 6.81
CA ALA A 22 2.64 -2.85 7.98
C ALA A 22 2.69 -1.95 9.22
N PHE A 23 3.83 -1.31 9.47
CA PHE A 23 3.97 -0.32 10.54
C PHE A 23 3.08 0.91 10.29
N THR A 24 3.08 1.43 9.07
CA THR A 24 2.23 2.58 8.69
C THR A 24 0.74 2.27 8.87
N ALA A 25 0.32 1.03 8.60
CA ALA A 25 -1.05 0.56 8.74
C ALA A 25 -1.45 0.21 10.19
N GLY A 26 -0.55 0.40 11.16
CA GLY A 26 -0.87 0.23 12.59
C GLY A 26 -0.80 -1.20 13.10
N ILE A 27 0.07 -2.05 12.54
CA ILE A 27 0.22 -3.46 12.97
C ILE A 27 0.48 -3.63 14.46
N ILE A 28 1.18 -2.69 15.11
CA ILE A 28 1.42 -2.74 16.56
C ILE A 28 0.11 -2.63 17.34
N ASN A 29 -0.75 -1.66 16.99
CA ASN A 29 -2.04 -1.48 17.64
C ASN A 29 -2.96 -2.68 17.39
N ALA A 30 -2.92 -3.26 16.19
CA ALA A 30 -3.66 -4.47 15.86
C ALA A 30 -3.25 -5.69 16.70
N LEU A 31 -1.95 -5.83 16.98
CA LEU A 31 -1.44 -6.93 17.81
C LEU A 31 -1.74 -6.74 19.30
N ILE A 32 -1.70 -5.51 19.82
CA ILE A 32 -1.86 -5.22 21.25
C ILE A 32 -3.33 -5.06 21.64
N GLU A 33 -4.08 -4.24 20.89
CA GLU A 33 -5.43 -3.81 21.26
C GLU A 33 -6.49 -4.45 20.37
N GLY A 34 -6.16 -4.65 19.09
CA GLY A 34 -7.09 -5.13 18.07
C GLY A 34 -7.74 -6.48 18.38
N GLN A 35 -7.08 -7.35 19.14
CA GLN A 35 -7.61 -8.67 19.54
C GLN A 35 -8.77 -8.58 20.54
N ASN A 36 -8.89 -7.46 21.27
CA ASN A 36 -9.96 -7.26 22.26
C ASN A 36 -11.29 -6.86 21.60
N TYR A 37 -11.26 -6.48 20.33
CA TYR A 37 -12.43 -6.08 19.56
C TYR A 37 -12.86 -7.25 18.68
N ASN A 38 -13.85 -7.99 19.16
CA ASN A 38 -14.40 -9.19 18.49
C ASN A 38 -15.34 -8.79 17.34
N ILE A 39 -14.86 -7.94 16.44
CA ILE A 39 -15.62 -7.34 15.33
C ILE A 39 -14.88 -7.61 14.01
N ASP A 40 -15.56 -8.28 13.08
CA ASP A 40 -15.10 -8.46 11.71
C ASP A 40 -15.44 -7.23 10.87
N GLY A 41 -14.76 -6.10 11.13
CA GLY A 41 -15.03 -4.84 10.43
C GLY A 41 -14.16 -3.67 10.88
N PHE A 42 -14.49 -2.48 10.39
CA PHE A 42 -13.84 -1.24 10.83
C PHE A 42 -14.32 -0.84 12.22
N ILE A 43 -13.38 -0.45 13.07
CA ILE A 43 -13.67 0.07 14.40
C ILE A 43 -13.80 1.59 14.25
N PRO A 44 -14.93 2.21 14.67
CA PRO A 44 -15.14 3.66 14.58
C PRO A 44 -14.35 4.39 15.67
N SER A 45 -13.02 4.23 15.63
CA SER A 45 -12.06 4.84 16.54
C SER A 45 -10.77 5.10 15.80
N ARG A 46 -10.25 6.32 15.97
CA ARG A 46 -8.98 6.74 15.35
C ARG A 46 -7.75 6.12 16.02
N ALA A 47 -7.86 5.71 17.27
CA ALA A 47 -6.73 5.22 18.07
C ALA A 47 -6.57 3.70 17.98
N VAL A 48 -7.70 3.00 17.85
CA VAL A 48 -7.74 1.54 17.83
C VAL A 48 -7.60 1.05 16.39
N GLN A 49 -6.82 0.00 16.21
CA GLN A 49 -6.65 -0.70 14.94
C GLN A 49 -6.85 -2.20 15.18
N ASN A 50 -7.56 -2.90 14.30
CA ASN A 50 -7.59 -4.37 14.32
C ASN A 50 -6.83 -5.00 13.14
N ASN A 51 -6.77 -6.34 13.13
CA ASN A 51 -6.07 -7.10 12.09
C ASN A 51 -6.69 -6.86 10.70
N TYR A 52 -8.01 -6.77 10.61
CA TYR A 52 -8.73 -6.55 9.36
C TYR A 52 -8.37 -5.19 8.74
N GLU A 53 -8.46 -4.12 9.53
CA GLU A 53 -8.12 -2.76 9.11
C GLU A 53 -6.64 -2.63 8.72
N THR A 54 -5.75 -3.31 9.45
CA THR A 54 -4.32 -3.32 9.16
C THR A 54 -4.05 -3.99 7.81
N ILE A 55 -4.63 -5.16 7.56
CA ILE A 55 -4.46 -5.88 6.29
C ILE A 55 -4.96 -5.00 5.13
N ILE A 56 -6.15 -4.41 5.25
CA ILE A 56 -6.69 -3.51 4.23
C ILE A 56 -5.79 -2.28 4.04
N GLY A 57 -5.29 -1.70 5.13
CA GLY A 57 -4.36 -0.58 5.08
C GLY A 57 -3.07 -0.93 4.31
N VAL A 58 -2.44 -2.06 4.63
CA VAL A 58 -1.23 -2.54 3.93
C VAL A 58 -1.50 -2.76 2.45
N VAL A 59 -2.60 -3.45 2.12
CA VAL A 59 -2.97 -3.73 0.73
C VAL A 59 -3.21 -2.43 -0.03
N THR A 60 -3.96 -1.49 0.55
CA THR A 60 -4.22 -0.18 -0.04
C THR A 60 -2.92 0.58 -0.33
N LEU A 61 -1.99 0.62 0.62
CA LEU A 61 -0.68 1.26 0.46
C LEU A 61 0.17 0.57 -0.61
N LEU A 62 0.17 -0.76 -0.66
CA LEU A 62 0.86 -1.52 -1.72
C LEU A 62 0.32 -1.20 -3.10
N PHE A 63 -1.01 -1.12 -3.27
CA PHE A 63 -1.60 -0.72 -4.55
C PHE A 63 -1.19 0.70 -4.94
N GLY A 64 -1.19 1.65 -4.00
CA GLY A 64 -0.71 3.01 -4.24
C GLY A 64 0.75 3.01 -4.73
N PHE A 65 1.61 2.27 -4.05
CA PHE A 65 3.01 2.12 -4.43
C PHE A 65 3.18 1.46 -5.82
N VAL A 66 2.42 0.39 -6.11
CA VAL A 66 2.44 -0.27 -7.42
C VAL A 66 2.00 0.71 -8.51
N GLY A 67 0.94 1.49 -8.28
CA GLY A 67 0.50 2.53 -9.22
C GLY A 67 1.62 3.53 -9.54
N MET A 68 2.34 4.01 -8.51
CA MET A 68 3.50 4.87 -8.70
C MET A 68 4.64 4.18 -9.45
N MET A 69 4.93 2.92 -9.16
CA MET A 69 5.97 2.14 -9.84
C MET A 69 5.62 1.89 -11.31
N VAL A 70 4.34 1.71 -11.65
CA VAL A 70 3.87 1.60 -13.03
C VAL A 70 4.04 2.95 -13.74
N MET A 71 3.65 4.07 -13.12
CA MET A 71 3.87 5.40 -13.70
C MET A 71 5.35 5.70 -13.91
N SER A 72 6.22 5.32 -12.97
CA SER A 72 7.66 5.60 -13.07
C SER A 72 8.33 4.90 -14.27
N ARG A 73 7.77 3.78 -14.75
CA ARG A 73 8.25 3.14 -15.98
C ARG A 73 8.11 4.03 -17.21
N ALA A 74 7.14 4.93 -17.23
CA ALA A 74 6.91 5.86 -18.34
C ALA A 74 8.11 6.79 -18.63
N TYR A 75 8.99 7.04 -17.65
CA TYR A 75 10.20 7.85 -17.85
C TYR A 75 11.21 7.19 -18.80
N ASN A 76 11.25 5.86 -18.84
CA ASN A 76 12.22 5.10 -19.64
C ASN A 76 11.64 4.62 -20.98
N VAL A 77 10.39 4.94 -21.29
CA VAL A 77 9.69 4.48 -22.49
C VAL A 77 9.79 5.53 -23.60
N THR A 78 10.32 5.12 -24.75
CA THR A 78 10.53 5.99 -25.91
C THR A 78 9.28 6.14 -26.77
N LYS A 79 8.49 5.07 -26.90
CA LYS A 79 7.25 5.08 -27.70
C LYS A 79 6.13 5.83 -26.97
N LYS A 80 5.58 6.84 -27.64
CA LYS A 80 4.53 7.73 -27.09
C LYS A 80 3.30 6.97 -26.59
N ASN A 81 2.81 5.98 -27.34
CA ASN A 81 1.60 5.22 -26.96
C ASN A 81 1.83 4.39 -25.69
N GLU A 82 2.93 3.64 -25.62
CA GLU A 82 3.28 2.83 -24.44
C GLU A 82 3.49 3.72 -23.21
N LYS A 83 4.12 4.90 -23.39
CA LYS A 83 4.30 5.89 -22.32
C LYS A 83 2.96 6.31 -21.71
N TYR A 84 1.96 6.64 -22.53
CA TYR A 84 0.63 7.00 -22.04
C TYR A 84 -0.10 5.83 -21.38
N ILE A 85 0.12 4.60 -21.82
CA ILE A 85 -0.44 3.41 -21.16
C ILE A 85 0.11 3.29 -19.74
N TYR A 86 1.44 3.38 -19.55
CA TYR A 86 2.04 3.32 -18.21
C TYR A 86 1.55 4.46 -17.30
N LEU A 87 1.47 5.69 -17.82
CA LEU A 87 0.94 6.82 -17.07
C LEU A 87 -0.53 6.62 -16.69
N GLY A 88 -1.37 6.24 -17.66
CA GLY A 88 -2.81 6.06 -17.45
C GLY A 88 -3.13 4.93 -16.47
N VAL A 89 -2.55 3.75 -16.69
CA VAL A 89 -2.78 2.58 -15.83
C VAL A 89 -2.27 2.85 -14.42
N GLY A 90 -1.05 3.39 -14.29
CA GLY A 90 -0.49 3.69 -12.98
C GLY A 90 -1.27 4.78 -12.23
N LEU A 91 -1.76 5.80 -12.95
CA LEU A 91 -2.61 6.86 -12.38
C LEU A 91 -3.95 6.30 -11.88
N VAL A 92 -4.58 5.40 -12.64
CA VAL A 92 -5.84 4.75 -12.22
C VAL A 92 -5.62 3.94 -10.95
N ILE A 93 -4.60 3.07 -10.90
CA ILE A 93 -4.30 2.25 -9.72
C ILE A 93 -4.02 3.15 -8.50
N PHE A 94 -3.19 4.18 -8.67
CA PHE A 94 -2.86 5.12 -7.60
C PHE A 94 -4.09 5.89 -7.10
N SER A 95 -4.94 6.36 -8.01
CA SER A 95 -6.16 7.12 -7.65
C SER A 95 -7.18 6.25 -6.91
N LEU A 96 -7.31 4.98 -7.31
CA LEU A 96 -8.15 4.01 -6.60
C LEU A 96 -7.64 3.77 -5.17
N SER A 97 -6.32 3.64 -5.00
CA SER A 97 -5.70 3.50 -3.68
C SER A 97 -5.95 4.74 -2.80
N LEU A 98 -5.79 5.96 -3.34
CA LEU A 98 -6.10 7.18 -2.60
C LEU A 98 -7.58 7.26 -2.18
N THR A 99 -8.48 6.88 -3.09
CA THR A 99 -9.93 6.87 -2.81
C THR A 99 -10.27 5.85 -1.72
N ALA A 100 -9.68 4.66 -1.78
CA ALA A 100 -9.84 3.64 -0.74
C ALA A 100 -9.33 4.13 0.62
N MET A 101 -8.16 4.78 0.65
CA MET A 101 -7.58 5.35 1.87
C MET A 101 -8.48 6.44 2.47
N TYR A 102 -9.03 7.32 1.63
CA TYR A 102 -10.00 8.32 2.07
C TYR A 102 -11.25 7.66 2.67
N LYS A 103 -11.77 6.62 2.04
CA LYS A 103 -12.94 5.89 2.54
C LYS A 103 -12.68 5.16 3.85
N ILE A 104 -11.49 4.58 4.02
CA ILE A 104 -11.05 4.00 5.29
C ILE A 104 -11.02 5.07 6.39
N ALA A 105 -10.46 6.25 6.09
CA ALA A 105 -10.43 7.36 7.04
C ALA A 105 -11.84 7.84 7.41
N GLU A 106 -12.75 7.91 6.45
CA GLU A 106 -14.16 8.26 6.70
C GLU A 106 -14.84 7.24 7.65
N LEU A 107 -14.65 5.93 7.41
CA LEU A 107 -15.18 4.87 8.28
C LEU A 107 -14.62 4.91 9.71
N LYS A 108 -13.39 5.40 9.88
CA LYS A 108 -12.73 5.59 11.19
C LYS A 108 -13.22 6.84 11.95
N MET A 109 -13.79 7.80 11.24
CA MET A 109 -14.20 9.11 11.78
C MET A 109 -15.71 9.25 12.00
N GLY A 110 -16.50 8.35 11.42
CA GLY A 110 -17.95 8.28 11.58
C GLY A 110 -18.40 7.65 12.88
#